data_AF-A0A1I4DRX1-F1
#
_entry.id   AF-A0A1I4DRX1-F1
#
_cell.length_a   1.000
_cell.length_b   1.000
_cell.length_c   1.000
_cell.angle_alpha   90.00
_cell.angle_beta   90.00
_cell.angle_gamma   90.00
#
_symmetry.space_group_name_H-M   'P 1'
#
loop_
_entity.id
_entity.type
_entity.pdbx_description
1 polymer ?
#
loop_
_entity_poly.entity_id
_entity_poly.type
_entity_poly.pdbx_seq_one_letter_code
_entity_poly.pdbx_strand_id
1 'polypeptide(L)'
;MNRLKTIIAALLYLGSLATLLITAVSISRVLAAYGLDHPATLGRLAPAFTQSSLGMLSNSAWLCGGTAAISTLLLLIALRKAAMRESKLYWTAILAAVNYHIAAALYAALVVGYFLLPKLSNIA
;
A
#
# COMPACT_ATOMS: atom_id res chain seq x y z
N MET A 1 27.50 -3.07 17.67
CA MET A 1 26.03 -3.31 17.60
C MET A 1 25.19 -2.14 17.07
N ASN A 2 25.47 -0.87 17.39
CA ASN A 2 24.60 0.27 17.00
C ASN A 2 24.52 0.60 15.49
N ARG A 3 25.54 0.27 14.67
CA ARG A 3 25.51 0.54 13.23
C ARG A 3 24.55 -0.41 12.48
N LEU A 4 24.51 -1.67 12.88
CA LEU A 4 23.66 -2.69 12.27
C LEU A 4 22.17 -2.34 12.37
N LYS A 5 21.70 -1.92 13.55
CA LYS A 5 20.30 -1.49 13.76
C LYS A 5 19.91 -0.33 12.82
N THR A 6 20.82 0.62 12.61
CA THR A 6 20.58 1.75 11.70
C THR A 6 20.49 1.31 10.25
N ILE A 7 21.36 0.40 9.81
CA ILE A 7 21.32 -0.16 8.45
C ILE A 7 20.01 -0.92 8.23
N ILE A 8 19.62 -1.78 9.17
CA ILE A 8 18.37 -2.54 9.07
C ILE A 8 17.15 -1.61 9.00
N ALA A 9 17.08 -0.60 9.87
CA ALA A 9 15.97 0.36 9.84
C ALA A 9 15.91 1.14 8.52
N ALA A 10 17.06 1.56 7.98
CA ALA A 10 17.12 2.23 6.69
C ALA A 10 16.68 1.31 5.53
N LEU A 11 17.13 0.06 5.51
CA LEU A 11 16.73 -0.93 4.51
C LEU A 11 15.22 -1.23 4.59
N LEU A 12 14.66 -1.39 5.80
CA LEU A 12 13.23 -1.59 5.99
C LEU A 12 12.43 -0.42 5.44
N TYR A 13 12.87 0.81 5.72
CA TYR A 13 12.20 2.02 5.24
C TYR A 13 12.28 2.16 3.71
N LEU A 14 13.47 2.01 3.13
CA LEU A 14 13.66 2.05 1.67
C LEU A 14 12.87 0.94 0.96
N GLY A 15 12.88 -0.27 1.51
CA GLY A 15 12.07 -1.39 1.02
C GLY A 15 10.57 -1.08 1.08
N SER A 16 10.11 -0.39 2.12
CA SER A 16 8.69 0.00 2.24
C SER A 16 8.29 1.02 1.16
N LEU A 17 9.16 1.97 0.83
CA LEU A 17 8.93 2.93 -0.26
C LEU A 17 8.91 2.24 -1.62
N ALA A 18 9.87 1.34 -1.86
CA ALA A 18 9.91 0.54 -3.08
C ALA A 18 8.63 -0.31 -3.21
N THR A 19 8.13 -0.87 -2.11
CA THR A 19 6.90 -1.65 -2.08
C THR A 19 5.68 -0.81 -2.46
N LEU A 20 5.54 0.41 -1.94
CA LEU A 20 4.45 1.32 -2.36
C LEU A 20 4.50 1.61 -3.87
N LEU A 21 5.71 1.84 -4.40
CA LEU A 21 5.91 2.16 -5.80
C LEU A 21 5.60 0.97 -6.72
N ILE A 22 6.09 -0.22 -6.36
CA ILE A 22 5.77 -1.49 -7.05
C ILE A 22 4.26 -1.78 -6.99
N THR A 23 3.63 -1.52 -5.84
CA THR A 23 2.17 -1.71 -5.66
C THR A 23 1.38 -0.84 -6.62
N ALA A 24 1.69 0.46 -6.68
CA ALA A 24 1.05 1.39 -7.60
C ALA A 24 1.21 0.95 -9.06
N VAL A 25 2.43 0.61 -9.47
CA VAL A 25 2.71 0.14 -10.85
C VAL A 25 1.96 -1.16 -11.15
N SER A 26 1.95 -2.11 -10.23
CA SER A 26 1.28 -3.39 -10.40
C SER A 26 -0.22 -3.21 -10.57
N ILE A 27 -0.86 -2.41 -9.72
CA ILE A 27 -2.29 -2.12 -9.80
C ILE A 27 -2.61 -1.40 -11.11
N SER A 28 -1.83 -0.37 -11.48
CA SER A 28 -2.03 0.33 -12.76
C SER A 28 -1.93 -0.60 -13.96
N ARG A 29 -0.99 -1.56 -13.95
CA ARG A 29 -0.87 -2.57 -15.02
C ARG A 29 -2.08 -3.49 -15.08
N VAL A 30 -2.57 -3.95 -13.94
CA VAL A 30 -3.77 -4.81 -13.89
C VAL A 30 -4.99 -4.05 -14.37
N LEU A 31 -5.19 -2.82 -13.90
CA LEU A 31 -6.31 -1.98 -14.35
C LEU A 31 -6.22 -1.63 -15.84
N ALA A 32 -5.01 -1.45 -16.39
CA ALA A 32 -4.82 -1.25 -17.82
C ALA A 32 -5.14 -2.50 -18.65
N ALA A 33 -4.89 -3.70 -18.10
CA ALA A 33 -5.14 -4.97 -18.79
C ALA A 33 -6.61 -5.40 -18.75
N TYR A 34 -7.30 -5.21 -17.61
CA TYR A 34 -8.65 -5.71 -17.39
C TYR A 34 -9.74 -4.62 -17.38
N GLY A 35 -9.38 -3.36 -17.13
CA GLY A 35 -10.33 -2.24 -17.02
C GLY A 35 -11.07 -2.19 -15.68
N LEU A 36 -11.62 -1.04 -15.30
CA LEU A 36 -12.36 -0.91 -14.03
C LEU A 36 -13.67 -1.69 -14.01
N ASP A 37 -14.24 -1.99 -15.17
CA ASP A 37 -15.54 -2.65 -15.31
C ASP A 37 -15.45 -4.18 -15.28
N HIS A 38 -14.24 -4.76 -15.20
CA HIS A 38 -14.03 -6.21 -15.15
C HIS A 38 -14.87 -6.92 -14.08
N PRO A 39 -15.02 -6.42 -12.84
CA PRO A 39 -15.85 -7.10 -11.85
C PRO A 39 -17.31 -7.26 -12.29
N ALA A 40 -17.84 -6.37 -13.12
CA ALA A 40 -19.20 -6.46 -13.64
C ALA A 40 -19.35 -7.55 -14.73
N THR A 41 -18.25 -7.97 -15.36
CA THR A 41 -18.29 -9.10 -16.31
C THR A 41 -18.35 -10.45 -15.61
N LEU A 42 -18.04 -10.49 -14.30
CA LEU A 42 -18.09 -11.70 -13.47
C LEU A 42 -19.51 -12.03 -12.97
N GLY A 43 -20.48 -11.14 -13.20
CA GLY A 43 -21.90 -11.36 -12.93
C GLY A 43 -22.63 -10.10 -12.47
N ARG A 44 -23.92 -10.24 -12.13
CA ARG A 44 -24.78 -9.09 -11.77
C ARG A 44 -24.59 -8.61 -10.32
N LEU A 45 -24.13 -9.49 -9.43
CA LEU A 45 -23.94 -9.15 -8.02
C LEU A 45 -22.55 -8.54 -7.82
N ALA A 46 -22.52 -7.31 -7.31
CA ALA A 46 -21.29 -6.61 -6.93
C ALA A 46 -21.32 -6.30 -5.42
N PRO A 47 -20.59 -7.06 -4.59
CA PRO A 47 -20.53 -6.83 -3.15
C PRO A 47 -20.06 -5.42 -2.81
N ALA A 48 -20.53 -4.86 -1.70
CA ALA A 48 -20.14 -3.50 -1.25
C ALA A 48 -18.62 -3.34 -1.12
N PHE A 49 -17.92 -4.39 -0.68
CA PHE A 49 -16.46 -4.40 -0.58
C PHE A 49 -15.77 -4.29 -1.95
N THR A 50 -16.33 -4.89 -3.01
CA THR A 50 -15.84 -4.74 -4.40
C THR A 50 -15.92 -3.30 -4.85
N GLN A 51 -17.05 -2.63 -4.60
CA GLN A 51 -17.25 -1.22 -4.96
C GLN A 51 -16.27 -0.30 -4.22
N SER A 52 -16.08 -0.51 -2.92
CA SER A 52 -15.09 0.23 -2.14
C SER A 52 -13.66 -0.03 -2.65
N SER A 53 -13.34 -1.29 -2.97
CA SER A 53 -12.04 -1.68 -3.52
C SER A 53 -11.76 -0.98 -4.84
N LEU A 54 -12.73 -0.91 -5.76
CA LEU A 54 -12.58 -0.19 -7.03
C LEU A 54 -12.23 1.29 -6.82
N GLY A 55 -12.87 1.96 -5.85
CA GLY A 55 -12.53 3.32 -5.46
C GLY A 55 -11.10 3.46 -4.92
N MET A 56 -10.62 2.48 -4.15
CA MET A 56 -9.22 2.47 -3.68
C MET A 56 -8.23 2.22 -4.81
N LEU A 57 -8.53 1.29 -5.71
CA LEU A 57 -7.65 0.89 -6.80
C LEU A 57 -7.51 1.99 -7.86
N SER A 58 -8.59 2.70 -8.20
CA SER A 58 -8.54 3.85 -9.12
C SER A 58 -7.68 5.01 -8.59
N ASN A 59 -7.62 5.15 -7.26
CA ASN A 59 -6.80 6.14 -6.58
C ASN A 59 -5.46 5.60 -6.06
N SER A 60 -5.09 4.36 -6.40
CA SER A 60 -3.91 3.67 -5.84
C SER A 60 -2.60 4.44 -6.05
N ALA A 61 -2.41 5.07 -7.21
CA ALA A 61 -1.23 5.88 -7.48
C ALA A 61 -1.12 7.09 -6.52
N TRP A 62 -2.23 7.79 -6.29
CA TRP A 62 -2.30 8.90 -5.33
C TRP A 62 -2.12 8.42 -3.90
N LEU A 63 -2.74 7.30 -3.53
CA LEU A 63 -2.60 6.72 -2.19
C LEU A 63 -1.15 6.31 -1.92
N CYS A 64 -0.51 5.57 -2.82
CA CYS A 64 0.88 5.14 -2.66
C CYS A 64 1.85 6.33 -2.70
N GLY A 65 1.71 7.22 -3.70
CA GLY A 65 2.59 8.37 -3.86
C GLY A 65 2.44 9.39 -2.74
N GLY A 66 1.21 9.71 -2.35
CA GLY A 66 0.90 10.58 -1.21
C GLY A 66 1.42 10.00 0.11
N THR A 67 1.23 8.70 0.34
CA THR A 67 1.78 8.02 1.52
C THR A 67 3.30 8.08 1.54
N ALA A 68 3.97 7.78 0.42
CA ALA A 68 5.43 7.83 0.32
C ALA A 68 5.98 9.24 0.60
N ALA A 69 5.32 10.28 0.06
CA ALA A 69 5.69 11.67 0.29
C ALA A 69 5.50 12.09 1.75
N ILE A 70 4.32 11.82 2.33
CA ILE A 70 4.00 12.15 3.72
C ILE A 70 4.92 11.38 4.67
N SER A 71 5.11 10.07 4.46
CA SER A 71 6.02 9.23 5.24
C SER A 71 7.43 9.80 5.24
N THR A 72 7.93 10.22 4.07
CA THR A 72 9.29 10.78 3.95
C THR A 72 9.42 12.12 4.67
N LEU A 73 8.40 12.98 4.54
CA LEU A 73 8.37 14.25 5.27
C LEU A 73 8.36 14.04 6.78
N LEU A 74 7.52 13.13 7.28
CA LEU A 74 7.44 12.78 8.69
C LEU A 74 8.74 12.18 9.21
N LEU A 75 9.40 11.32 8.43
CA LEU A 75 10.70 10.77 8.79
C LEU A 75 11.74 11.89 8.93
N LEU A 76 11.81 12.82 7.98
CA LEU A 76 12.75 13.95 8.05
C LEU A 76 12.49 14.82 9.29
N ILE A 77 11.23 15.08 9.62
CA ILE A 77 10.85 15.80 10.84
C ILE A 77 11.29 15.03 12.09
N ALA A 78 11.03 13.73 12.15
CA ALA A 78 11.42 12.87 13.27
C ALA A 78 12.94 12.82 13.45
N LEU A 79 13.70 12.68 12.35
CA LEU A 79 15.16 12.66 12.38
C LEU A 79 15.77 13.98 12.88
N ARG A 80 15.11 15.11 12.58
CA ARG A 80 15.51 16.45 13.06
C ARG A 80 15.14 16.69 14.52
N LYS A 81 13.92 16.33 14.93
CA LYS A 81 13.37 16.68 16.26
C LYS A 81 13.70 15.67 17.35
N ALA A 82 13.87 14.39 17.04
CA ALA A 82 14.12 13.39 18.07
C ALA A 82 15.53 13.54 18.66
N ALA A 83 15.62 13.79 19.97
CA ALA A 83 16.90 13.93 20.67
C ALA A 83 17.64 12.59 20.78
N MET A 84 16.91 11.49 21.04
CA MET A 84 17.49 10.17 21.27
C MET A 84 17.55 9.36 19.97
N ARG A 85 18.67 8.64 19.78
CA ARG A 85 18.89 7.77 18.61
C ARG A 85 17.88 6.63 18.52
N GLU A 86 17.45 6.08 19.65
CA GLU A 86 16.46 4.99 19.68
C GLU A 86 15.09 5.47 19.19
N SER A 87 14.67 6.68 19.55
CA SER A 87 13.44 7.28 19.05
C SER A 87 13.46 7.45 17.52
N LYS A 88 14.61 7.83 16.94
CA LYS A 88 14.77 7.91 15.48
C LYS A 88 14.52 6.56 14.80
N LEU A 89 15.12 5.49 15.33
CA LEU A 89 14.94 4.13 14.80
C LEU A 89 13.49 3.65 14.93
N TYR A 90 12.84 3.96 16.06
CA TYR A 90 11.44 3.65 16.30
C TYR A 90 10.52 4.33 15.28
N TRP A 91 10.69 5.63 15.05
CA TRP A 91 9.93 6.36 14.02
C TRP A 91 10.15 5.81 12.61
N THR A 92 11.39 5.46 12.26
CA THR A 92 11.69 4.82 10.98
C THR A 92 10.95 3.49 10.82
N ALA A 93 10.93 2.66 11.86
CA ALA A 93 10.24 1.37 11.84
C ALA A 93 8.71 1.52 11.75
N ILE A 94 8.10 2.45 12.49
CA ILE A 94 6.66 2.72 12.41
C ILE A 94 6.27 3.14 10.99
N LEU A 95 6.97 4.12 10.43
CA LEU A 95 6.64 4.63 9.09
C LEU A 95 6.82 3.54 8.03
N ALA A 96 7.87 2.72 8.14
CA ALA A 96 8.03 1.55 7.28
C ALA A 96 6.85 0.57 7.41
N ALA A 97 6.41 0.27 8.63
CA ALA A 97 5.27 -0.61 8.88
C ALA A 97 3.97 -0.05 8.28
N VAL A 98 3.70 1.25 8.43
CA VAL A 98 2.52 1.91 7.84
C VAL A 98 2.54 1.79 6.32
N ASN A 99 3.69 2.04 5.68
CA ASN A 99 3.85 1.91 4.23
C ASN A 99 3.56 0.48 3.74
N TYR A 100 4.07 -0.54 4.45
CA TYR A 100 3.78 -1.93 4.13
C TYR A 100 2.29 -2.28 4.32
N HIS A 101 1.64 -1.77 5.37
CA HIS A 101 0.21 -2.01 5.60
C HIS A 101 -0.66 -1.43 4.49
N ILE A 102 -0.34 -0.22 4.02
CA ILE A 102 -1.07 0.41 2.91
C ILE A 102 -0.89 -0.40 1.62
N ALA A 103 0.33 -0.82 1.31
CA ALA A 103 0.58 -1.70 0.17
C ALA A 103 -0.21 -3.02 0.26
N ALA A 104 -0.16 -3.68 1.43
CA ALA A 104 -0.87 -4.93 1.66
C ALA A 104 -2.39 -4.77 1.54
N ALA A 105 -2.95 -3.68 2.08
CA ALA A 105 -4.38 -3.38 1.97
C ALA A 105 -4.82 -3.18 0.52
N LEU A 106 -4.01 -2.49 -0.29
CA LEU A 106 -4.29 -2.30 -1.72
C LEU A 106 -4.20 -3.62 -2.51
N TYR A 107 -3.22 -4.47 -2.21
CA TYR A 107 -3.16 -5.82 -2.80
C TYR A 107 -4.35 -6.69 -2.38
N ALA A 108 -4.79 -6.61 -1.12
CA ALA A 108 -6.00 -7.30 -0.67
C ALA A 108 -7.24 -6.78 -1.40
N ALA A 109 -7.39 -5.46 -1.57
CA ALA A 109 -8.46 -4.87 -2.37
C ALA A 109 -8.43 -5.39 -3.82
N LEU A 110 -7.24 -5.53 -4.42
CA LEU A 110 -7.07 -6.09 -5.76
C LEU A 110 -7.46 -7.58 -5.82
N VAL A 111 -6.86 -8.43 -4.99
CA VAL A 111 -7.07 -9.87 -5.08
C VAL A 111 -8.48 -10.25 -4.62
N VAL A 112 -8.91 -9.72 -3.48
CA VAL A 112 -10.19 -10.07 -2.85
C VAL A 112 -11.32 -9.27 -3.46
N GLY A 113 -11.19 -7.95 -3.49
CA GLY A 113 -12.27 -7.06 -3.90
C GLY A 113 -12.52 -7.08 -5.40
N TYR A 114 -11.46 -7.08 -6.22
CA TYR A 114 -11.58 -6.98 -7.66
C TYR A 114 -11.70 -8.34 -8.38
N PHE A 115 -10.98 -9.38 -7.93
CA PHE A 115 -11.05 -10.71 -8.57
C PHE A 115 -11.95 -11.73 -7.85
N LEU A 116 -11.75 -11.93 -6.53
CA LEU A 116 -12.33 -13.08 -5.84
C LEU A 116 -13.81 -12.92 -5.49
N LEU A 117 -14.17 -11.84 -4.78
CA LEU A 117 -15.52 -11.65 -4.25
C LEU A 117 -16.61 -11.56 -5.33
N PRO A 118 -16.43 -10.79 -6.43
CA PRO A 118 -17.44 -10.75 -7.50
C PRO A 118 -17.66 -12.13 -8.11
N LYS A 119 -16.59 -12.92 -8.26
CA LYS A 119 -16.68 -14.28 -8.77
C LYS A 119 -17.44 -15.19 -7.80
N LEU A 120 -17.10 -15.18 -6.51
CA LEU A 120 -17.76 -16.01 -5.51
C LEU A 120 -19.24 -15.65 -5.34
N SER A 121 -19.59 -14.35 -5.36
CA SER A 121 -20.98 -13.91 -5.19
C SER A 121 -21.91 -14.28 -6.33
N ASN A 122 -21.38 -14.64 -7.51
CA ASN A 122 -22.17 -15.02 -8.68
C ASN A 122 -22.08 -16.53 -8.98
N ILE A 123 -21.35 -17.31 -8.16
CA ILE A 123 -21.31 -18.78 -8.22
C ILE A 123 -22.18 -19.40 -7.10
N ALA A 124 -22.34 -18.68 -5.98
CA ALA A 124 -23.26 -19.03 -4.90
C ALA A 124 -24.72 -18.82 -5.30
#